data_AF-A0A814GJ94-F1
#
_entry.id   AF-A0A814GJ94-F1
#
_cell.length_a   1.000
_cell.length_b   1.000
_cell.length_c   1.000
_cell.angle_alpha   90.00
_cell.angle_beta   90.00
_cell.angle_gamma   90.00
#
_symmetry.space_group_name_H-M   'P 1'
#
loop_
_entity.id
_entity.type
_entity.pdbx_description
1 polymer ?
#
loop_
_entity_poly.entity_id
_entity_poly.type
_entity_poly.pdbx_seq_one_letter_code
_entity_poly.pdbx_strand_id
1 'polypeptide(L)'
;MSFFGSLGKKAVEKAYDLASKVEGGRDYLTNAANTVNSLVKGKDARVYLKPGNVIQFISRGSGRSLQIVVSKDTNELICDAIGGTGPYFPNANWLVVCGQHSRYYFHNNYNYLGIRNGKIVIIPSSSNEKPPNEAEFRVQDVLGSAQAIYIESVHVPGYFLSFDEDGVAGDGIKTTTKEKFFQFELHLIAYGPGIQPEKNDNTIETSEEASPPPYWSVSASQQQQQSQTGYNASSTSS
;
A
#
# COMPACT_ATOMS: atom_id res chain seq x y z
N MET A 1 17.06 13.94 -29.96
CA MET A 1 17.90 14.06 -28.75
C MET A 1 17.16 13.43 -27.57
N SER A 2 17.65 12.31 -27.04
CA SER A 2 17.06 11.63 -25.87
C SER A 2 18.17 11.45 -24.82
N PHE A 3 18.32 12.43 -23.93
CA PHE A 3 19.36 12.46 -22.89
C PHE A 3 18.87 12.01 -21.49
N PHE A 4 17.57 11.69 -21.31
CA PHE A 4 16.97 11.55 -19.98
C PHE A 4 16.57 10.12 -19.54
N GLY A 5 16.68 9.11 -20.40
CA GLY A 5 16.30 7.73 -20.06
C GLY A 5 17.32 6.95 -19.19
N SER A 6 18.56 7.41 -19.12
CA SER A 6 19.68 6.68 -18.49
C SER A 6 19.80 6.91 -16.97
N LEU A 7 19.47 8.12 -16.49
CA LEU A 7 19.59 8.47 -15.07
C LEU A 7 18.55 7.76 -14.18
N GLY A 8 17.32 7.59 -14.67
CA GLY A 8 16.26 6.90 -13.91
C GLY A 8 16.56 5.42 -13.69
N LYS A 9 17.11 4.74 -14.71
CA LYS A 9 17.46 3.31 -14.64
C LYS A 9 18.58 3.06 -13.63
N LYS A 10 19.65 3.85 -13.67
CA LYS A 10 20.77 3.75 -12.72
C LYS A 10 20.37 4.03 -11.28
N ALA A 11 19.41 4.92 -11.04
CA ALA A 11 18.94 5.24 -9.70
C ALA A 11 18.11 4.10 -9.09
N VAL A 12 17.27 3.44 -9.89
CA VAL A 12 16.48 2.27 -9.47
C VAL A 12 17.39 1.07 -9.20
N GLU A 13 18.31 0.75 -10.11
CA GLU A 13 19.29 -0.33 -9.89
C GLU A 13 20.18 -0.06 -8.68
N LYS A 14 20.61 1.18 -8.46
CA LYS A 14 21.40 1.55 -7.28
C LYS A 14 20.59 1.46 -5.99
N ALA A 15 19.29 1.75 -6.03
CA ALA A 15 18.41 1.51 -4.89
C ALA A 15 18.32 0.00 -4.61
N TYR A 16 18.11 -0.85 -5.62
CA TYR A 16 18.08 -2.30 -5.42
C TYR A 16 19.43 -2.92 -4.98
N ASP A 17 20.57 -2.46 -5.51
CA ASP A 17 21.91 -2.96 -5.15
C ASP A 17 22.38 -2.50 -3.77
N LEU A 18 21.92 -1.33 -3.29
CA LEU A 18 22.11 -0.97 -1.89
C LEU A 18 21.23 -1.81 -0.95
N ALA A 19 20.10 -2.35 -1.42
CA ALA A 19 19.16 -3.15 -0.62
C ALA A 19 19.69 -4.53 -0.29
N SER A 20 20.52 -5.09 -1.17
CA SER A 20 21.05 -6.45 -1.06
C SER A 20 22.29 -6.56 -0.15
N LYS A 21 22.86 -5.43 0.31
CA LYS A 21 24.22 -5.38 0.91
C LYS A 21 24.32 -4.96 2.38
N VAL A 22 23.24 -4.66 3.12
CA VAL A 22 23.37 -4.09 4.48
C VAL A 22 22.41 -4.70 5.51
N GLU A 23 22.98 -5.23 6.60
CA GLU A 23 22.31 -5.61 7.85
C GLU A 23 21.80 -4.35 8.59
N GLY A 24 20.62 -3.86 8.23
CA GLY A 24 20.06 -2.63 8.80
C GLY A 24 18.65 -2.33 8.31
N GLY A 25 17.76 -3.32 8.36
CA GLY A 25 16.47 -3.32 7.66
C GLY A 25 15.45 -2.23 8.04
N ARG A 26 15.72 -1.40 9.07
CA ARG A 26 14.81 -0.33 9.54
C ARG A 26 15.09 1.06 8.94
N ASP A 27 16.33 1.49 8.86
CA ASP A 27 16.62 2.79 8.24
C ASP A 27 16.60 2.67 6.70
N TYR A 28 16.83 1.46 6.22
CA TYR A 28 16.94 1.16 4.81
C TYR A 28 15.61 1.24 4.03
N LEU A 29 14.53 0.60 4.50
CA LEU A 29 13.25 0.63 3.75
C LEU A 29 12.66 2.04 3.75
N THR A 30 12.84 2.81 4.84
CA THR A 30 12.49 4.24 4.86
C THR A 30 13.30 5.02 3.83
N ASN A 31 14.62 4.82 3.76
CA ASN A 31 15.46 5.52 2.78
C ASN A 31 15.15 5.12 1.33
N ALA A 32 14.86 3.84 1.07
CA ALA A 32 14.47 3.36 -0.25
C ALA A 32 13.10 3.94 -0.66
N ALA A 33 12.11 3.91 0.24
CA ALA A 33 10.81 4.55 0.01
C ALA A 33 10.99 6.04 -0.25
N ASN A 34 11.70 6.77 0.60
CA ASN A 34 11.95 8.20 0.43
C ASN A 34 12.70 8.50 -0.89
N THR A 35 13.66 7.67 -1.28
CA THR A 35 14.37 7.80 -2.56
C THR A 35 13.42 7.63 -3.74
N VAL A 36 12.60 6.57 -3.76
CA VAL A 36 11.61 6.35 -4.83
C VAL A 36 10.61 7.50 -4.92
N ASN A 37 10.11 7.98 -3.78
CA ASN A 37 9.16 9.10 -3.76
C ASN A 37 9.82 10.42 -4.18
N SER A 38 11.09 10.65 -3.86
CA SER A 38 11.85 11.80 -4.37
C SER A 38 12.11 11.75 -5.88
N LEU A 39 12.33 10.56 -6.45
CA LEU A 39 12.60 10.37 -7.88
C LEU A 39 11.35 10.50 -8.76
N VAL A 40 10.18 10.31 -8.15
CA VAL A 40 8.88 10.44 -8.81
C VAL A 40 8.21 11.76 -8.40
N LYS A 41 8.88 12.58 -7.58
CA LYS A 41 8.40 13.90 -7.17
C LYS A 41 8.16 14.78 -8.40
N GLY A 42 6.93 15.28 -8.54
CA GLY A 42 6.49 16.07 -9.70
C GLY A 42 5.94 15.26 -10.89
N LYS A 43 5.81 13.94 -10.78
CA LYS A 43 5.07 13.09 -11.73
C LYS A 43 3.63 12.88 -11.26
N ASP A 44 2.76 12.51 -12.20
CA ASP A 44 1.36 12.17 -11.95
C ASP A 44 1.22 11.14 -10.82
N ALA A 45 0.53 11.54 -9.74
CA ALA A 45 0.29 10.70 -8.57
C ALA A 45 -0.36 9.35 -8.92
N ARG A 46 -1.16 9.28 -9.99
CA ARG A 46 -1.84 8.05 -10.42
C ARG A 46 -0.89 6.93 -10.82
N VAL A 47 0.39 7.23 -11.06
CA VAL A 47 1.42 6.20 -11.33
C VAL A 47 1.53 5.17 -10.20
N TYR A 48 1.16 5.56 -8.98
CA TYR A 48 1.17 4.68 -7.81
C TYR A 48 -0.10 3.86 -7.62
N LEU A 49 -1.19 4.24 -8.30
CA LEU A 49 -2.49 3.55 -8.23
C LEU A 49 -2.54 2.35 -9.17
N LYS A 50 -1.49 1.52 -9.17
CA LYS A 50 -1.47 0.25 -9.90
C LYS A 50 -1.89 -0.89 -8.95
N PRO A 51 -2.69 -1.86 -9.44
CA PRO A 51 -3.07 -3.03 -8.64
C PRO A 51 -1.85 -3.69 -7.98
N GLY A 52 -1.98 -4.08 -6.71
CA GLY A 52 -0.92 -4.75 -5.96
C GLY A 52 0.11 -3.81 -5.35
N ASN A 53 0.17 -2.54 -5.73
CA ASN A 53 1.00 -1.57 -5.02
C ASN A 53 0.47 -1.35 -3.61
N VAL A 54 1.39 -1.10 -2.68
CA VAL A 54 1.09 -0.65 -1.32
C VAL A 54 1.46 0.82 -1.21
N ILE A 55 0.50 1.63 -0.79
CA ILE A 55 0.64 3.09 -0.69
C ILE A 55 0.23 3.59 0.69
N GLN A 56 0.62 4.82 1.02
CA GLN A 56 0.05 5.62 2.08
C GLN A 56 -0.60 6.86 1.48
N PHE A 57 -1.80 7.19 1.94
CA PHE A 57 -2.44 8.46 1.64
C PHE A 57 -2.02 9.47 2.69
N ILE A 58 -1.36 10.54 2.28
CA ILE A 58 -0.99 11.65 3.17
C ILE A 58 -2.06 12.73 3.02
N SER A 59 -2.85 12.94 4.06
CA SER A 59 -3.85 14.03 4.08
C SER A 59 -3.12 15.37 4.04
N ARG A 60 -3.47 16.24 3.10
CA ARG A 60 -2.96 17.62 3.10
C ARG A 60 -3.60 18.47 4.21
N GLY A 61 -4.73 18.02 4.77
CA GLY A 61 -5.38 18.64 5.92
C GLY A 61 -4.52 18.56 7.18
N SER A 62 -4.16 17.34 7.58
CA SER A 62 -3.40 17.05 8.80
C SER A 62 -1.89 16.91 8.57
N GLY A 63 -1.44 16.70 7.33
CA GLY A 63 -0.04 16.40 7.00
C GLY A 63 0.41 14.99 7.41
N ARG A 64 -0.54 14.09 7.68
CA ARG A 64 -0.31 12.76 8.26
C ARG A 64 -0.98 11.67 7.43
N SER A 65 -0.54 10.43 7.62
CA SER A 65 -1.04 9.29 6.84
C SER A 65 -2.42 8.83 7.33
N LEU A 66 -3.27 8.41 6.40
CA LEU A 66 -4.50 7.69 6.73
C LEU A 66 -4.17 6.33 7.32
N GLN A 67 -4.79 5.98 8.44
CA GLN A 67 -4.60 4.71 9.13
C GLN A 67 -5.91 4.13 9.63
N ILE A 68 -5.86 2.82 9.92
CA ILE A 68 -6.91 2.12 10.66
C ILE A 68 -6.53 2.09 12.14
N VAL A 69 -7.45 2.50 13.00
CA VAL A 69 -7.33 2.41 14.46
C VAL A 69 -8.62 1.87 15.08
N VAL A 70 -8.54 1.42 16.32
CA VAL A 70 -9.73 1.06 17.11
C VAL A 70 -10.19 2.31 17.86
N SER A 71 -11.45 2.69 17.64
CA SER A 71 -12.09 3.78 18.39
C SER A 71 -12.14 3.44 19.88
N LYS A 72 -11.74 4.37 20.73
CA LYS A 72 -11.81 4.19 22.20
C LYS A 72 -13.24 4.15 22.71
N ASP A 73 -14.16 4.80 22.03
CA ASP A 73 -15.54 4.98 22.48
C ASP A 73 -16.45 3.83 22.02
N THR A 74 -16.26 3.36 20.78
CA THR A 74 -17.12 2.33 20.18
C THR A 74 -16.46 0.96 20.09
N ASN A 75 -15.14 0.87 20.29
CA ASN A 75 -14.35 -0.35 20.05
C ASN A 75 -14.46 -0.89 18.61
N GLU A 76 -14.87 -0.02 17.67
CA GLU A 76 -14.95 -0.34 16.25
C GLU A 76 -13.71 0.14 15.50
N LEU A 77 -13.43 -0.46 14.35
CA LEU A 77 -12.39 0.04 13.44
C LEU A 77 -12.85 1.34 12.79
N ILE A 78 -12.05 2.38 12.95
CA ILE A 78 -12.25 3.68 12.33
C ILE A 78 -11.04 4.05 11.46
N CYS A 79 -11.25 4.99 10.55
CA CYS A 79 -10.16 5.60 9.80
C CYS A 79 -9.90 7.00 10.36
N ASP A 80 -8.64 7.29 10.66
CA ASP A 80 -8.19 8.65 10.95
C ASP A 80 -6.99 8.98 10.05
N ALA A 81 -6.59 10.26 10.04
CA ALA A 81 -5.42 10.75 9.35
C ALA A 81 -4.38 11.27 10.35
N ILE A 82 -4.01 10.46 11.34
CA ILE A 82 -2.97 10.77 12.35
C ILE A 82 -1.76 9.83 12.24
N GLY A 83 -1.83 8.87 11.31
CA GLY A 83 -0.82 7.85 11.09
C GLY A 83 0.57 8.41 10.77
N GLY A 84 1.58 7.60 11.10
CA GLY A 84 2.96 7.88 10.70
C GLY A 84 3.19 7.59 9.22
N THR A 85 4.34 8.05 8.70
CA THR A 85 4.71 7.90 7.29
C THR A 85 5.92 6.97 7.15
N GLY A 86 5.91 6.13 6.12
CA GLY A 86 6.93 5.13 5.85
C GLY A 86 6.48 3.69 6.16
N PRO A 87 7.30 2.70 5.78
CA PRO A 87 6.91 1.28 5.76
C PRO A 87 6.60 0.68 7.13
N TYR A 88 7.04 1.31 8.22
CA TYR A 88 6.89 0.82 9.59
C TYR A 88 5.55 1.15 10.24
N PHE A 89 4.64 1.79 9.51
CA PHE A 89 3.29 2.10 9.96
C PHE A 89 2.29 1.20 9.21
N PRO A 90 2.22 -0.10 9.55
CA PRO A 90 1.43 -1.07 8.77
C PRO A 90 -0.05 -0.73 8.75
N ASN A 91 -0.57 -0.10 9.81
CA ASN A 91 -1.97 0.34 9.87
C ASN A 91 -2.28 1.48 8.89
N ALA A 92 -1.26 2.16 8.37
CA ALA A 92 -1.38 3.21 7.37
C ALA A 92 -1.14 2.72 5.94
N ASN A 93 -0.77 1.45 5.76
CA ASN A 93 -0.45 0.88 4.45
C ASN A 93 -1.71 0.34 3.77
N TRP A 94 -2.00 0.84 2.58
CA TRP A 94 -3.18 0.49 1.80
C TRP A 94 -2.76 -0.24 0.54
N LEU A 95 -3.26 -1.47 0.36
CA LEU A 95 -3.14 -2.20 -0.90
C LEU A 95 -4.11 -1.59 -1.91
N VAL A 96 -3.58 -1.24 -3.09
CA VAL A 96 -4.39 -0.81 -4.22
C VAL A 96 -4.95 -2.04 -4.92
N VAL A 97 -6.27 -2.10 -4.99
CA VAL A 97 -7.00 -3.09 -5.80
C VAL A 97 -7.76 -2.31 -6.86
N CYS A 98 -7.48 -2.58 -8.14
CA CYS A 98 -8.20 -1.90 -9.22
C CYS A 98 -9.36 -2.79 -9.70
N GLY A 99 -10.54 -2.19 -9.80
CA GLY A 99 -11.66 -2.72 -10.55
C GLY A 99 -11.57 -2.36 -12.04
N GLN A 100 -12.66 -2.55 -12.76
CA GLN A 100 -12.77 -2.12 -14.16
C GLN A 100 -12.94 -0.59 -14.25
N HIS A 101 -12.51 0.03 -15.35
CA HIS A 101 -12.78 1.46 -15.65
C HIS A 101 -12.27 2.48 -14.62
N SER A 102 -11.01 2.35 -14.17
CA SER A 102 -10.37 3.29 -13.23
C SER A 102 -11.14 3.43 -11.90
N ARG A 103 -11.64 2.31 -11.40
CA ARG A 103 -12.29 2.19 -10.11
C ARG A 103 -11.33 1.55 -9.15
N TYR A 104 -11.22 2.12 -7.95
CA TYR A 104 -10.23 1.71 -6.98
C TYR A 104 -10.90 1.24 -5.70
N TYR A 105 -10.34 0.20 -5.14
CA TYR A 105 -10.59 -0.28 -3.81
C TYR A 105 -9.27 -0.21 -3.05
N PHE A 106 -9.33 0.17 -1.79
CA PHE A 106 -8.15 0.28 -0.94
C PHE A 106 -8.42 -0.51 0.32
N HIS A 107 -7.51 -1.43 0.65
CA HIS A 107 -7.66 -2.22 1.87
C HIS A 107 -6.36 -2.42 2.61
N ASN A 108 -6.49 -2.68 3.91
CA ASN A 108 -5.42 -3.11 4.78
C ASN A 108 -5.87 -4.41 5.47
N ASN A 109 -5.23 -5.54 5.15
CA ASN A 109 -5.62 -6.86 5.65
C ASN A 109 -7.13 -7.15 5.51
N TYR A 110 -7.68 -6.96 4.31
CA TYR A 110 -9.11 -7.12 3.99
C TYR A 110 -10.07 -6.20 4.74
N ASN A 111 -9.57 -5.18 5.44
CA ASN A 111 -10.35 -4.06 5.93
C ASN A 111 -10.36 -2.96 4.86
N TYR A 112 -11.51 -2.79 4.20
CA TYR A 112 -11.66 -1.87 3.10
C TYR A 112 -12.02 -0.47 3.59
N LEU A 113 -11.37 0.54 3.00
CA LEU A 113 -11.80 1.92 3.14
C LEU A 113 -13.10 2.10 2.35
N GLY A 114 -14.10 2.77 2.92
CA GLY A 114 -15.37 2.99 2.24
C GLY A 114 -16.10 4.24 2.71
N ILE A 115 -17.16 4.60 1.99
CA ILE A 115 -18.12 5.61 2.41
C ILE A 115 -19.50 4.97 2.44
N ARG A 116 -20.11 4.93 3.63
CA ARG A 116 -21.48 4.43 3.85
C ARG A 116 -22.30 5.50 4.53
N ASN A 117 -23.47 5.82 3.96
CA ASN A 117 -24.37 6.87 4.48
C ASN A 117 -23.66 8.21 4.71
N GLY A 118 -22.74 8.57 3.81
CA GLY A 118 -21.95 9.81 3.90
C GLY A 118 -20.83 9.81 4.93
N LYS A 119 -20.60 8.70 5.65
CA LYS A 119 -19.53 8.58 6.64
C LYS A 119 -18.40 7.71 6.12
N ILE A 120 -17.16 8.11 6.42
CA ILE A 120 -15.98 7.30 6.18
C ILE A 120 -16.01 6.12 7.16
N VAL A 121 -15.90 4.91 6.62
CA VAL A 121 -15.99 3.68 7.40
C VAL A 121 -14.90 2.70 6.99
N ILE A 122 -14.56 1.81 7.92
CA ILE A 122 -13.79 0.60 7.63
C ILE A 122 -14.76 -0.56 7.51
N ILE A 123 -14.69 -1.28 6.39
CA ILE A 123 -15.59 -2.40 6.07
C ILE A 123 -14.75 -3.67 6.06
N PRO A 124 -14.84 -4.50 7.12
CA PRO A 124 -14.21 -5.82 7.13
C PRO A 124 -14.80 -6.72 6.04
N SER A 125 -13.94 -7.53 5.41
CA SER A 125 -14.30 -8.51 4.39
C SER A 125 -13.41 -9.73 4.53
N SER A 126 -13.76 -10.86 3.91
CA SER A 126 -12.85 -12.01 3.79
C SER A 126 -12.03 -12.00 2.50
N SER A 127 -10.96 -12.80 2.44
CA SER A 127 -10.06 -12.89 1.29
C SER A 127 -10.71 -13.42 0.01
N ASN A 128 -11.81 -14.15 0.15
CA ASN A 128 -12.52 -14.83 -0.94
C ASN A 128 -13.78 -14.07 -1.35
N GLU A 129 -14.10 -12.97 -0.66
CA GLU A 129 -15.23 -12.13 -0.96
C GLU A 129 -14.88 -11.05 -1.97
N LYS A 130 -15.87 -10.68 -2.78
CA LYS A 130 -15.76 -9.50 -3.62
C LYS A 130 -15.64 -8.26 -2.73
N PRO A 131 -14.80 -7.27 -3.10
CA PRO A 131 -14.78 -5.98 -2.41
C PRO A 131 -16.19 -5.38 -2.26
N PRO A 132 -16.52 -4.79 -1.08
CA PRO A 132 -17.80 -4.13 -0.86
C PRO A 132 -18.03 -3.00 -1.87
N ASN A 133 -19.28 -2.82 -2.33
CA ASN A 133 -19.59 -1.77 -3.30
C ASN A 133 -19.36 -0.35 -2.71
N GLU A 134 -19.57 -0.18 -1.41
CA GLU A 134 -19.33 1.08 -0.69
C GLU A 134 -17.84 1.44 -0.55
N ALA A 135 -16.95 0.50 -0.86
CA ALA A 135 -15.49 0.68 -0.88
C ALA A 135 -14.94 1.04 -2.26
N GLU A 136 -15.81 1.27 -3.25
CA GLU A 136 -15.42 1.63 -4.60
C GLU A 136 -15.25 3.15 -4.76
N PHE A 137 -14.10 3.57 -5.27
CA PHE A 137 -13.75 4.98 -5.45
C PHE A 137 -13.36 5.34 -6.88
N ARG A 138 -13.60 6.61 -7.26
CA ARG A 138 -12.91 7.30 -8.35
C ARG A 138 -11.81 8.15 -7.78
N VAL A 139 -10.69 8.21 -8.49
CA VAL A 139 -9.60 9.14 -8.19
C VAL A 139 -9.57 10.25 -9.23
N GLN A 140 -9.50 11.49 -8.77
CA GLN A 140 -9.41 12.68 -9.61
C GLN A 140 -8.19 13.51 -9.23
N ASP A 141 -7.51 14.11 -10.18
CA ASP A 141 -6.36 14.99 -9.86
C ASP A 141 -6.84 16.34 -9.33
N VAL A 142 -6.03 16.92 -8.44
CA VAL A 142 -6.20 18.30 -8.00
C VAL A 142 -5.61 19.22 -9.07
N LEU A 143 -6.43 20.07 -9.69
CA LEU A 143 -5.96 21.04 -10.68
C LEU A 143 -4.88 21.95 -10.07
N GLY A 144 -3.73 22.06 -10.74
CA GLY A 144 -2.59 22.86 -10.27
C GLY A 144 -1.68 22.14 -9.26
N SER A 145 -1.94 20.86 -8.96
CA SER A 145 -1.03 20.00 -8.20
C SER A 145 -0.72 18.74 -8.99
N ALA A 146 0.57 18.45 -9.19
CA ALA A 146 0.98 17.20 -9.83
C ALA A 146 0.87 15.97 -8.91
N GLN A 147 0.74 16.20 -7.59
CA GLN A 147 0.95 15.15 -6.59
C GLN A 147 -0.28 14.89 -5.71
N ALA A 148 -1.32 15.71 -5.84
CA ALA A 148 -2.49 15.62 -4.99
C ALA A 148 -3.70 15.10 -5.76
N ILE A 149 -4.49 14.27 -5.10
CA ILE A 149 -5.71 13.68 -5.63
C ILE A 149 -6.91 13.91 -4.71
N TYR A 150 -8.10 13.82 -5.29
CA TYR A 150 -9.38 13.61 -4.63
C TYR A 150 -9.79 12.15 -4.74
N ILE A 151 -10.43 11.62 -3.70
CA ILE A 151 -10.97 10.26 -3.67
C ILE A 151 -12.47 10.36 -3.46
N GLU A 152 -13.24 10.09 -4.50
CA GLU A 152 -14.71 10.21 -4.54
C GLU A 152 -15.36 8.84 -4.44
N SER A 153 -16.40 8.69 -3.61
CA SER A 153 -17.21 7.48 -3.58
C SER A 153 -17.95 7.29 -4.89
N VAL A 154 -17.95 6.06 -5.39
CA VAL A 154 -18.78 5.64 -6.53
C VAL A 154 -20.21 5.39 -6.11
N HIS A 155 -20.37 4.77 -4.93
CA HIS A 155 -21.67 4.38 -4.40
C HIS A 155 -22.48 5.58 -3.91
N VAL A 156 -21.82 6.61 -3.40
CA VAL A 156 -22.44 7.86 -2.97
C VAL A 156 -21.81 9.03 -3.73
N PRO A 157 -22.20 9.29 -5.00
CA PRO A 157 -21.57 10.31 -5.83
C PRO A 157 -21.58 11.71 -5.21
N GLY A 158 -20.49 12.44 -5.39
CA GLY A 158 -20.27 13.76 -4.78
C GLY A 158 -19.80 13.73 -3.32
N TYR A 159 -19.61 12.54 -2.73
CA TYR A 159 -18.99 12.38 -1.41
C TYR A 159 -17.52 12.02 -1.59
N PHE A 160 -16.67 12.73 -0.86
CA PHE A 160 -15.23 12.58 -0.93
C PHE A 160 -14.68 12.17 0.43
N LEU A 161 -13.55 11.47 0.44
CA LEU A 161 -12.78 11.32 1.66
C LEU A 161 -12.29 12.70 2.11
N SER A 162 -12.43 12.97 3.40
CA SER A 162 -12.04 14.24 3.99
C SER A 162 -11.59 14.05 5.43
N PHE A 163 -10.50 14.72 5.79
CA PHE A 163 -9.98 14.75 7.16
C PHE A 163 -9.59 16.17 7.51
N ASP A 164 -9.95 16.61 8.72
CA ASP A 164 -9.60 17.94 9.20
C ASP A 164 -8.11 18.05 9.59
N GLU A 165 -7.74 19.17 10.21
CA GLU A 165 -6.36 19.43 10.64
C GLU A 165 -5.91 18.49 11.76
N ASP A 166 -6.85 18.05 12.60
CA ASP A 166 -6.60 17.11 13.70
C ASP A 166 -6.58 15.65 13.21
N GLY A 167 -6.85 15.42 11.92
CA GLY A 167 -6.88 14.10 11.30
C GLY A 167 -8.17 13.34 11.60
N VAL A 168 -9.21 14.00 12.08
CA VAL A 168 -10.52 13.41 12.30
C VAL A 168 -11.24 13.31 10.97
N ALA A 169 -11.86 12.15 10.72
CA ALA A 169 -12.68 11.93 9.54
C ALA A 169 -13.86 12.91 9.52
N GLY A 170 -13.99 13.68 8.44
CA GLY A 170 -15.15 14.52 8.20
C GLY A 170 -16.38 13.68 7.87
N ASP A 171 -17.56 14.19 8.21
CA ASP A 171 -18.84 13.66 7.72
C ASP A 171 -18.97 14.00 6.24
N GLY A 172 -18.31 13.22 5.37
CA GLY A 172 -18.23 13.33 3.90
C GLY A 172 -19.17 14.39 3.32
N ILE A 173 -18.73 15.64 3.31
CA ILE A 173 -19.64 16.74 2.98
C ILE A 173 -19.73 16.81 1.45
N LYS A 174 -20.96 17.03 0.95
CA LYS A 174 -21.22 17.44 -0.43
C LYS A 174 -20.71 18.87 -0.63
N THR A 175 -19.40 19.06 -0.75
CA THR A 175 -18.77 20.40 -0.81
C THR A 175 -17.69 20.49 -1.89
N THR A 176 -17.44 21.72 -2.31
CA THR A 176 -16.48 22.11 -3.33
C THR A 176 -15.08 21.57 -3.04
N THR A 177 -14.59 20.71 -3.93
CA THR A 177 -13.26 20.07 -3.95
C THR A 177 -12.13 21.07 -4.18
N LYS A 178 -11.99 22.09 -3.32
CA LYS A 178 -10.89 23.06 -3.35
C LYS A 178 -10.10 23.11 -2.05
N GLU A 179 -10.67 22.62 -0.96
CA GLU A 179 -10.05 22.66 0.35
C GLU A 179 -9.03 21.52 0.54
N LYS A 180 -7.98 21.80 1.30
CA LYS A 180 -6.90 20.83 1.60
C LYS A 180 -7.39 19.57 2.31
N PHE A 181 -8.52 19.65 3.01
CA PHE A 181 -9.11 18.54 3.77
C PHE A 181 -9.53 17.35 2.89
N PHE A 182 -9.78 17.59 1.60
CA PHE A 182 -10.19 16.56 0.64
C PHE A 182 -9.02 16.03 -0.21
N GLN A 183 -7.82 16.58 -0.02
CA GLN A 183 -6.68 16.34 -0.90
C GLN A 183 -5.68 15.40 -0.26
N PHE A 184 -5.23 14.42 -1.03
CA PHE A 184 -4.26 13.42 -0.58
C PHE A 184 -3.05 13.39 -1.50
N GLU A 185 -1.87 13.36 -0.90
CA GLU A 185 -0.65 12.97 -1.61
C GLU A 185 -0.45 11.46 -1.47
N LEU A 186 0.10 10.85 -2.51
CA LEU A 186 0.36 9.41 -2.53
C LEU A 186 1.83 9.13 -2.27
N HIS A 187 2.10 8.30 -1.26
CA HIS A 187 3.42 7.82 -0.94
C HIS A 187 3.49 6.32 -1.26
N LEU A 188 4.34 5.91 -2.20
CA LEU A 188 4.55 4.50 -2.51
C LEU A 188 5.42 3.81 -1.45
N ILE A 189 4.92 2.71 -0.88
CA ILE A 189 5.62 1.89 0.12
C ILE A 189 6.25 0.66 -0.52
N ALA A 190 5.50 -0.03 -1.39
CA ALA A 190 6.00 -1.21 -2.09
C ALA A 190 5.30 -1.38 -3.44
N TYR A 191 6.03 -1.90 -4.43
CA TYR A 191 5.46 -2.32 -5.70
C TYR A 191 4.79 -3.69 -5.56
N GLY A 192 3.69 -3.88 -6.28
CA GLY A 192 3.06 -5.20 -6.38
C GLY A 192 3.96 -6.23 -7.08
N PRO A 193 3.83 -7.53 -6.76
CA PRO A 193 4.57 -8.58 -7.45
C PRO A 193 4.28 -8.54 -8.96
N GLY A 194 5.34 -8.49 -9.76
CA GLY A 194 5.26 -8.43 -11.23
C GLY A 194 5.20 -7.02 -11.84
N ILE A 195 5.09 -5.96 -11.02
CA ILE A 195 5.12 -4.57 -11.50
C ILE A 195 6.55 -4.03 -11.32
N GLN A 196 7.41 -4.31 -12.29
CA GLN A 196 8.65 -3.56 -12.47
C GLN A 196 8.33 -2.21 -13.14
N PRO A 197 9.06 -1.12 -12.83
CA PRO A 197 8.94 0.11 -13.61
C PRO A 197 9.19 -0.20 -15.09
N GLU A 198 8.32 0.31 -15.99
CA GLU A 198 8.36 0.01 -17.42
C GLU A 198 9.80 0.09 -17.96
N LYS A 199 10.32 -1.04 -18.44
CA LYS A 199 11.50 -1.06 -19.29
C LYS A 199 11.11 -0.39 -20.60
N ASN A 200 11.59 0.83 -20.82
CA ASN A 200 11.59 1.39 -22.17
C ASN A 200 12.51 0.51 -23.05
N ASP A 201 11.90 -0.33 -23.89
CA ASP A 201 12.51 -1.20 -24.90
C ASP A 201 13.03 -0.39 -26.09
N ASN A 202 14.12 0.33 -25.86
CA ASN A 202 14.99 0.80 -26.94
C ASN A 202 16.43 0.50 -26.56
N THR A 203 16.76 -0.78 -26.37
CA THR A 203 18.14 -1.21 -26.18
C THR A 203 18.34 -2.46 -27.02
N ILE A 204 19.19 -2.30 -28.03
CA ILE A 204 19.66 -3.31 -28.97
C ILE A 204 20.15 -4.53 -28.16
N GLU A 205 19.64 -5.71 -28.50
CA GLU A 205 20.09 -6.98 -27.95
C GLU A 205 21.59 -7.15 -28.22
N THR A 206 22.39 -7.21 -27.15
CA THR A 206 23.63 -7.97 -27.14
C THR A 206 23.46 -9.06 -26.10
N SER A 207 23.26 -10.26 -26.60
CA SER A 207 23.29 -11.53 -25.89
C SER A 207 24.60 -11.71 -25.14
N GLU A 208 24.55 -11.93 -23.84
CA GLU A 208 25.42 -12.91 -23.18
C GLU A 208 24.83 -13.34 -21.83
N GLU A 209 25.13 -14.57 -21.51
CA GLU A 209 24.43 -15.54 -20.67
C GLU A 209 24.89 -15.49 -19.21
N ALA A 210 23.96 -15.64 -18.25
CA ALA A 210 24.15 -16.39 -17.00
C ALA A 210 22.87 -16.33 -16.14
N SER A 211 22.11 -17.42 -16.12
CA SER A 211 20.98 -17.63 -15.22
C SER A 211 21.46 -17.84 -13.77
N PRO A 212 20.93 -17.13 -12.76
CA PRO A 212 21.10 -17.54 -11.36
C PRO A 212 20.09 -18.64 -10.99
N PRO A 213 20.46 -19.59 -10.10
CA PRO A 213 19.63 -20.73 -9.75
C PRO A 213 18.48 -20.34 -8.81
N PRO A 214 17.35 -21.09 -8.80
CA PRO A 214 16.22 -20.83 -7.92
C PRO A 214 16.51 -21.31 -6.50
N TYR A 215 16.34 -20.45 -5.50
CA TYR A 215 16.46 -20.79 -4.08
C TYR A 215 15.12 -20.61 -3.35
N TRP A 216 14.59 -21.76 -2.91
CA TRP A 216 13.59 -22.08 -1.87
C TRP A 216 12.09 -21.81 -2.07
N SER A 217 11.39 -22.88 -2.45
CA SER A 217 10.17 -23.32 -1.79
C SER A 217 10.48 -23.88 -0.40
N VAL A 218 9.92 -23.29 0.66
CA VAL A 218 9.77 -23.97 1.94
C VAL A 218 8.28 -24.09 2.20
N SER A 219 7.74 -25.27 1.93
CA SER A 219 6.41 -25.68 2.38
C SER A 219 6.49 -27.08 2.97
N ALA A 220 6.45 -27.10 4.30
CA ALA A 220 5.82 -28.07 5.19
C ALA A 220 5.67 -29.53 4.71
N SER A 221 6.56 -30.39 5.20
CA SER A 221 6.21 -31.74 5.65
C SER A 221 7.38 -32.31 6.45
N GLN A 222 7.07 -33.06 7.53
CA GLN A 222 7.99 -33.77 8.44
C GLN A 222 8.40 -33.04 9.72
N GLN A 223 7.47 -32.94 10.67
CA GLN A 223 7.76 -33.32 12.06
C GLN A 223 6.58 -34.14 12.60
N GLN A 224 6.50 -35.39 12.12
CA GLN A 224 5.89 -36.49 12.87
C GLN A 224 6.78 -37.71 12.65
N GLN A 225 7.03 -38.42 13.75
CA GLN A 225 7.74 -39.70 13.87
C GLN A 225 9.27 -39.62 13.85
N GLN A 226 9.86 -39.60 15.06
CA GLN A 226 10.82 -40.62 15.49
C GLN A 226 11.14 -40.45 16.99
N SER A 227 10.38 -41.14 17.83
CA SER A 227 10.87 -41.60 19.13
C SER A 227 10.00 -42.76 19.62
N GLN A 228 10.18 -43.94 19.02
CA GLN A 228 9.82 -45.21 19.64
C GLN A 228 10.82 -46.30 19.24
N THR A 229 11.69 -46.63 20.18
CA THR A 229 12.18 -47.99 20.49
C THR A 229 12.39 -47.96 22.00
N GLY A 230 11.48 -48.52 22.81
CA GLY A 230 11.49 -49.93 23.27
C GLY A 230 12.36 -50.02 24.54
N TYR A 231 11.97 -50.55 25.69
CA TYR A 231 11.03 -51.62 26.05
C TYR A 231 10.74 -51.54 27.58
N ASN A 232 9.50 -51.87 27.99
CA ASN A 232 9.04 -52.69 29.13
C ASN A 232 9.77 -52.66 30.50
N ALA A 233 9.13 -52.78 31.67
CA ALA A 233 7.75 -53.04 32.06
C ALA A 233 7.58 -52.91 33.59
N SER A 234 6.31 -52.90 34.03
CA SER A 234 5.74 -53.50 35.27
C SER A 234 6.12 -52.87 36.62
N SER A 235 5.19 -52.12 37.23
CA SER A 235 4.26 -52.55 38.32
C SER A 235 4.97 -52.64 39.68
N THR A 236 4.48 -52.13 40.81
CA THR A 236 3.11 -52.13 41.37
C THR A 236 3.14 -51.29 42.65
N SER A 237 2.02 -50.62 42.96
CA SER A 237 1.48 -50.33 44.29
C SER A 237 2.37 -50.49 45.55
N SER A 238 2.56 -49.41 46.30
CA SER A 238 1.99 -49.17 47.65
C SER A 238 2.35 -47.75 48.09
#